data_AF-A0A9Q3FGM5-F1
#
_entry.id   AF-A0A9Q3FGM5-F1
#
_cell.length_a   1.000
_cell.length_b   1.000
_cell.length_c   1.000
_cell.angle_alpha   90.00
_cell.angle_beta   90.00
_cell.angle_gamma   90.00
#
_symmetry.space_group_name_H-M   'P 1'
#
loop_
_entity.id
_entity.type
_entity.pdbx_description
1 polymer ?
#
loop_
_entity_poly.entity_id
_entity_poly.type
_entity_poly.pdbx_seq_one_letter_code
_entity_poly.pdbx_strand_id
1 'polypeptide(L)'
;MEYKDHEGYTHDWVTLLPAVQLSYNKSQHSTTGKTPALVEEGWNPLLPVDHLKKNLLTIHHTAKDFHEMWRRACDTASKCIAEAKE
;
A
#
# COMPACT_ATOMS: atom_id res chain seq x y z
N MET A 1 -13.38 9.79 -25.62
CA MET A 1 -12.14 8.98 -25.57
C MET A 1 -12.10 8.42 -24.17
N GLU A 2 -12.61 7.21 -23.99
CA GLU A 2 -12.71 6.57 -22.67
C GLU A 2 -11.43 5.77 -22.42
N TYR A 3 -10.64 6.18 -21.43
CA TYR A 3 -9.47 5.41 -21.01
C TYR A 3 -9.98 4.17 -20.26
N LYS A 4 -9.74 3.00 -20.84
CA LYS A 4 -10.00 1.70 -20.22
C LYS A 4 -8.68 1.12 -19.75
N ASP A 5 -8.63 0.66 -18.52
CA ASP A 5 -7.47 -0.05 -18.00
C ASP A 5 -7.30 -1.42 -18.68
N HIS A 6 -6.22 -2.12 -18.33
CA HIS A 6 -5.90 -3.45 -18.87
C HIS A 6 -6.93 -4.53 -18.47
N GLU A 7 -7.85 -4.22 -17.54
CA GLU A 7 -8.93 -5.09 -17.06
C GLU A 7 -10.31 -4.70 -17.65
N GLY A 8 -10.36 -3.66 -18.49
CA GLY A 8 -11.57 -3.19 -19.18
C GLY A 8 -12.47 -2.29 -18.33
N TYR A 9 -12.04 -1.90 -17.12
CA TYR A 9 -12.77 -0.94 -16.30
C TYR A 9 -12.52 0.49 -16.79
N THR A 10 -13.61 1.23 -16.87
CA THR A 10 -13.61 2.66 -17.19
C THR A 10 -13.70 3.39 -15.86
N HIS A 11 -12.57 3.87 -15.34
CA HIS A 11 -12.60 4.69 -14.13
C HIS A 11 -13.04 6.10 -14.50
N ASP A 12 -14.18 6.55 -13.97
CA ASP A 12 -14.60 7.94 -14.10
C ASP A 12 -13.53 8.84 -13.47
N TRP A 13 -12.97 9.76 -14.24
CA TRP A 13 -11.88 10.63 -13.78
C TRP A 13 -12.28 11.43 -12.54
N VAL A 14 -13.57 11.77 -12.37
CA VAL A 14 -14.08 12.46 -11.19
C VAL A 14 -13.87 11.60 -9.93
N THR A 15 -14.02 10.28 -10.04
CA THR A 15 -13.79 9.34 -8.92
C THR A 15 -12.31 9.24 -8.52
N LEU A 16 -11.39 9.55 -9.44
CA LEU A 16 -9.95 9.51 -9.21
C LEU A 16 -9.39 10.81 -8.63
N LEU A 17 -10.11 11.94 -8.78
CA LEU A 17 -9.65 13.26 -8.32
C LEU A 17 -9.19 13.28 -6.86
N PRO A 18 -9.91 12.69 -5.88
CA PRO A 18 -9.47 12.73 -4.48
C PRO A 18 -8.15 11.98 -4.27
N ALA A 19 -7.94 10.88 -4.98
CA ALA A 19 -6.72 10.08 -4.89
C ALA A 19 -5.52 10.82 -5.50
N VAL A 20 -5.73 11.51 -6.63
CA VAL A 20 -4.70 12.31 -7.29
C VAL A 20 -4.32 13.51 -6.43
N GLN A 21 -5.31 14.23 -5.89
CA GLN A 21 -5.07 15.37 -5.00
C GLN A 21 -4.27 14.95 -3.75
N LEU A 22 -4.64 13.83 -3.13
CA LEU A 22 -3.90 13.29 -1.99
C LEU A 22 -2.46 12.92 -2.38
N SER A 23 -2.26 12.28 -3.53
CA SER A 23 -0.92 11.89 -4.01
C SER A 23 -0.05 13.11 -4.26
N TYR A 24 -0.60 14.16 -4.87
CA TYR A 24 0.10 15.42 -5.08
C TYR A 24 0.48 16.09 -3.76
N ASN A 25 -0.48 16.21 -2.83
CA ASN A 25 -0.28 16.85 -1.53
C ASN A 25 0.78 16.14 -0.66
N LYS A 26 1.02 14.85 -0.90
CA LYS A 26 2.03 14.04 -0.20
C LYS A 26 3.35 13.90 -0.95
N SER A 27 3.41 14.28 -2.22
CA SER A 27 4.64 14.21 -3.02
C SER A 27 5.64 15.25 -2.50
N GLN A 28 6.91 14.86 -2.31
CA GLN A 28 7.94 15.82 -1.98
C GLN A 28 8.25 16.69 -3.19
N HIS A 29 8.16 18.00 -3.01
CA HIS A 29 8.51 18.94 -4.05
C HIS A 29 10.04 19.00 -4.21
N SER A 30 10.54 18.92 -5.43
CA SER A 30 11.98 18.79 -5.73
C SER A 30 12.82 19.97 -5.24
N THR A 31 12.27 21.19 -5.24
CA THR A 31 12.98 22.40 -4.85
C THR A 31 13.00 22.62 -3.33
N THR A 32 11.93 22.26 -2.64
CA THR A 32 11.72 22.57 -1.22
C THR A 32 11.95 21.37 -0.31
N GLY A 33 11.99 20.15 -0.86
CA GLY A 33 12.16 18.90 -0.10
C GLY A 33 11.01 18.58 0.87
N LYS A 34 9.95 19.39 0.86
CA LYS A 34 8.76 19.27 1.72
C LYS A 34 7.55 18.94 0.88
N THR A 35 6.55 18.34 1.50
CA THR A 35 5.27 18.07 0.84
C THR A 35 4.42 19.34 0.79
N PRO A 36 3.62 19.57 -0.27
CA PRO A 36 2.74 20.74 -0.36
C PRO A 36 1.82 20.89 0.86
N ALA A 37 1.23 19.80 1.35
CA ALA A 37 0.35 19.86 2.53
C ALA A 37 1.08 20.36 3.79
N LEU A 38 2.35 19.97 3.97
CA LEU A 38 3.16 20.43 5.09
C LEU A 38 3.50 21.91 4.99
N VAL A 39 3.63 22.45 3.79
CA VAL A 39 3.97 23.86 3.55
C VAL A 39 2.74 24.76 3.70
N GLU A 40 1.59 24.34 3.16
CA GLU A 40 0.35 25.12 3.16
C GLU A 40 -0.39 25.03 4.50
N GLU A 41 -0.57 23.81 5.02
CA GLU A 41 -1.40 23.59 6.21
C GLU A 41 -0.58 23.33 7.48
N GLY A 42 0.73 23.08 7.36
CA GLY A 42 1.60 22.76 8.50
C GLY A 42 1.52 21.32 8.98
N TRP A 43 0.74 20.46 8.32
CA TRP A 43 0.63 19.03 8.64
C TRP A 43 0.46 18.19 7.36
N ASN A 44 0.84 16.91 7.42
CA ASN A 44 0.72 16.00 6.27
C ASN A 44 -0.48 15.06 6.47
N PRO A 45 -1.44 14.98 5.53
CA PRO A 45 -2.57 14.07 5.66
C PRO A 45 -2.10 12.62 5.79
N LEU A 46 -2.45 12.02 6.93
CA LEU A 46 -2.33 10.58 7.11
C LEU A 46 -3.28 9.91 6.12
N LEU A 47 -2.79 8.90 5.42
CA LEU A 47 -3.68 8.05 4.62
C LEU A 47 -4.71 7.48 5.61
N PRO A 48 -6.03 7.59 5.33
CA PRO A 48 -7.02 6.92 6.15
C PRO A 48 -6.59 5.47 6.23
N VAL A 49 -6.30 4.99 7.44
CA VAL A 49 -5.84 3.61 7.65
C VAL A 49 -6.85 2.64 7.04
N ASP A 50 -8.12 3.03 6.97
CA ASP A 50 -9.20 2.28 6.33
C ASP A 50 -9.07 2.14 4.80
N HIS A 51 -8.40 3.08 4.11
CA HIS A 51 -8.07 2.92 2.68
C HIS A 51 -6.94 1.91 2.47
N LEU A 52 -5.98 1.82 3.40
CA LEU A 52 -4.97 0.76 3.40
C LEU A 52 -5.60 -0.59 3.77
N LYS A 53 -6.53 -0.60 4.73
CA LYS A 53 -7.25 -1.82 5.14
C LYS A 53 -8.15 -2.42 4.07
N LYS A 54 -8.64 -1.64 3.10
CA LYS A 54 -9.42 -2.20 1.98
C LYS A 54 -8.61 -3.16 1.11
N ASN A 55 -7.28 -2.95 1.02
CA ASN A 55 -6.35 -3.79 0.28
C ASN A 55 -5.52 -4.72 1.16
N LEU A 56 -5.54 -4.55 2.50
CA LEU A 56 -5.23 -5.67 3.37
C LEU A 56 -6.40 -6.64 3.23
N LEU A 57 -6.16 -7.77 2.57
CA LEU A 57 -6.99 -8.96 2.65
C LEU A 57 -7.61 -9.01 4.05
N THR A 58 -8.93 -8.95 4.17
CA THR A 58 -9.62 -9.22 5.43
C THR A 58 -9.20 -10.63 5.81
N ILE A 59 -8.17 -10.73 6.64
CA ILE A 59 -7.58 -12.01 6.99
C ILE A 59 -8.62 -12.68 7.88
N HIS A 60 -9.39 -13.57 7.26
CA HIS A 60 -10.44 -14.38 7.85
C HIS A 60 -9.91 -15.03 9.14
N HIS A 61 -10.72 -15.31 10.17
CA HIS A 61 -10.23 -15.78 11.47
C HIS A 61 -9.27 -17.01 11.45
N THR A 62 -9.28 -17.81 10.38
CA THR A 62 -8.30 -18.87 10.05
C THR A 62 -6.90 -18.34 9.73
N ALA A 63 -6.74 -17.03 9.64
CA ALA A 63 -5.50 -16.36 9.31
C ALA A 63 -4.59 -16.11 10.52
N LYS A 64 -5.12 -16.23 11.74
CA LYS A 64 -4.25 -16.45 12.91
C LYS A 64 -3.42 -17.71 12.68
N ASP A 65 -4.06 -18.76 12.17
CA ASP A 65 -3.37 -20.00 11.81
C ASP A 65 -2.46 -19.79 10.59
N PHE A 66 -2.84 -18.92 9.64
CA PHE A 66 -1.98 -18.55 8.51
C PHE A 66 -0.68 -17.85 8.94
N HIS A 67 -0.73 -16.93 9.92
CA HIS A 67 0.48 -16.28 10.44
C HIS A 67 1.42 -17.30 11.09
N GLU A 68 0.87 -18.24 11.85
CA GLU A 68 1.67 -19.31 12.47
C GLU A 68 2.23 -20.29 11.42
N MET A 69 1.44 -20.63 10.41
CA MET A 69 1.88 -21.44 9.27
C MET A 69 3.01 -20.77 8.49
N TRP A 70 2.86 -19.47 8.17
CA TRP A 70 3.86 -18.67 7.47
C TRP A 70 5.16 -18.58 8.26
N ARG A 71 5.08 -18.34 9.58
CA ARG A 71 6.24 -18.31 10.48
C ARG A 71 7.00 -19.63 10.44
N ARG A 72 6.29 -20.76 10.58
CA ARG A 72 6.90 -22.11 10.53
C ARG A 72 7.54 -22.40 9.18
N ALA A 73 6.91 -21.97 8.08
CA ALA A 73 7.47 -22.11 6.73
C ALA A 73 8.78 -21.32 6.57
N CYS A 74 8.84 -20.08 7.04
CA CYS A 74 10.06 -19.27 7.02
C CYS A 74 11.19 -19.86 7.88
N ASP A 75 10.87 -20.34 9.08
CA ASP A 75 11.84 -20.99 9.97
C ASP A 75 12.42 -22.26 9.34
N THR A 76 11.58 -23.03 8.64
CA THR A 76 11.99 -24.27 7.96
C THR A 76 12.85 -23.98 6.74
N ALA A 77 12.44 -23.03 5.89
CA ALA A 77 13.22 -22.59 4.74
C ALA A 77 14.62 -22.08 5.17
N SER A 78 14.69 -21.33 6.26
CA SER A 78 15.96 -20.82 6.79
C SER A 78 16.89 -21.94 7.26
N LYS A 79 16.33 -22.99 7.90
CA LYS A 79 17.11 -24.18 8.29
C LYS A 79 17.61 -24.95 7.07
N CYS A 80 16.75 -25.20 6.09
CA CYS A 80 17.15 -25.89 4.86
C CYS A 80 18.25 -25.13 4.09
N ILE A 81 18.21 -23.80 4.08
CA ILE A 81 19.28 -22.97 3.49
C ILE A 81 20.58 -23.08 4.28
N ALA A 82 20.50 -23.14 5.62
CA ALA A 82 21.68 -23.30 6.47
C ALA A 82 22.32 -24.68 6.30
N GLU A 83 21.51 -25.74 6.30
CA GLU A 83 21.94 -27.13 6.07
C GLU A 83 22.52 -27.34 4.66
N ALA A 84 21.99 -26.65 3.64
CA ALA A 84 22.52 -26.72 2.27
C ALA A 84 23.85 -25.99 2.09
N LYS A 85 24.31 -25.22 3.09
CA LYS A 85 25.55 -24.45 3.07
C LYS A 85 26.69 -25.12 3.87
N GLU A 86 26.38 -26.14 4.67
CA GLU A 86 27.35 -27.10 5.22
C GLU A 86 27.66 -28.21 4.22
#